data_AF-A0A951KJA7-F1
#
_entry.id   AF-A0A951KJA7-F1
#
_cell.length_a   1.000
_cell.length_b   1.000
_cell.length_c   1.000
_cell.angle_alpha   90.00
_cell.angle_beta   90.00
_cell.angle_gamma   90.00
#
_symmetry.space_group_name_H-M   'P 1'
#
loop_
_entity.id
_entity.type
_entity.pdbx_description
1 polymer ?
#
loop_
_entity_poly.entity_id
_entity_poly.type
_entity_poly.pdbx_seq_one_letter_code
_entity_poly.pdbx_strand_id
1 'polypeptide(L)'
;MKSTRKHHQTQSTPPPAARSLLCVPSEVRRRGTPLLNLQGWCWGRDICRAQGNLLLAHGFERHRPPKGKLGSSAYSLKLDATRAVVLWGFGLLYSDSGHGAVYLPRCGFTPQLTSSVELPTTIWEMAQLPVMQKPASAGEWRCLLTLLSASLTWIAGYERWIMANLGSEYRCRCVAEWKRAVKLPASEIAETWQQLAVACTQRRQAIEQHALPTG
;
A
#
# COMPACT_ATOMS: atom_id res chain seq x y z
N MET A 1 41.28 -3.24 42.81
CA MET A 1 40.93 -2.15 41.87
C MET A 1 40.87 -2.68 40.45
N LYS A 2 39.69 -2.67 39.83
CA LYS A 2 39.40 -2.30 38.42
C LYS A 2 37.96 -2.73 38.12
N SER A 3 37.05 -1.75 38.23
CA SER A 3 35.64 -1.87 37.90
C SER A 3 35.46 -1.61 36.40
N THR A 4 34.90 -2.59 35.69
CA THR A 4 34.60 -2.53 34.26
C THR A 4 33.26 -1.81 34.06
N ARG A 5 33.30 -0.55 33.61
CA ARG A 5 32.12 0.19 33.17
C ARG A 5 31.59 -0.41 31.87
N LYS A 6 30.41 -1.02 31.94
CA LYS A 6 29.59 -1.37 30.76
C LYS A 6 29.08 -0.07 30.13
N HIS A 7 29.46 0.20 28.88
CA HIS A 7 28.83 1.22 28.06
C HIS A 7 27.39 0.78 27.75
N HIS A 8 26.42 1.36 28.46
CA HIS A 8 25.03 1.39 28.00
C HIS A 8 24.96 2.38 26.84
N GLN A 9 24.77 1.86 25.63
CA GLN A 9 24.36 2.64 24.48
C GLN A 9 22.91 3.06 24.72
N THR A 10 22.70 4.27 25.25
CA THR A 10 21.40 4.89 25.39
C THR A 10 20.84 5.11 23.99
N GLN A 11 19.82 4.33 23.61
CA GLN A 11 18.98 4.66 22.46
C GLN A 11 18.36 6.04 22.72
N SER A 12 18.86 7.05 22.02
CA SER A 12 18.40 8.42 22.14
C SER A 12 16.94 8.48 21.72
N THR A 13 16.06 8.79 22.67
CA THR A 13 14.66 9.03 22.39
C THR A 13 14.55 10.28 21.52
N PRO A 14 13.93 10.22 20.32
CA PRO A 14 13.83 11.40 19.47
C PRO A 14 13.03 12.52 20.15
N PRO A 15 13.38 13.80 19.93
CA PRO A 15 12.71 14.92 20.56
C PRO A 15 11.19 14.93 20.27
N PRO A 16 10.35 15.52 21.14
CA PRO A 16 8.88 15.46 21.05
C PRO A 16 8.31 15.89 19.68
N ALA A 17 8.92 16.89 19.04
CA ALA A 17 8.54 17.35 17.71
C ALA A 17 8.83 16.32 16.60
N ALA A 18 9.91 15.52 16.73
CA ALA A 18 10.21 14.45 15.80
C ALA A 18 9.23 13.27 15.94
N ARG A 19 8.72 13.00 17.16
CA ARG A 19 7.72 11.95 17.41
C ARG A 19 6.36 12.22 16.74
N SER A 20 5.93 13.47 16.63
CA SER A 20 4.66 13.80 15.94
C SER A 20 4.74 13.59 14.41
N LEU A 21 5.96 13.61 13.85
CA LEU A 21 6.21 13.32 12.44
C LEU A 21 6.17 11.82 12.13
N LEU A 22 6.40 10.95 13.11
CA LEU A 22 6.36 9.48 12.98
C LEU A 22 4.93 8.94 12.89
N CYS A 23 4.20 9.35 11.86
CA CYS A 23 2.87 8.85 11.56
C CYS A 23 2.55 8.95 10.06
N VAL A 24 1.61 8.11 9.60
CA VAL A 24 0.98 8.29 8.29
C VAL A 24 0.25 9.65 8.27
N PRO A 25 0.35 10.48 7.22
CA PRO A 25 -0.30 11.80 7.19
C PRO A 25 -1.81 11.74 7.43
N SER A 26 -2.39 12.78 8.02
CA SER A 26 -3.78 12.74 8.50
C SER A 26 -4.79 12.61 7.36
N GLU A 27 -4.53 13.28 6.24
CA GLU A 27 -5.26 13.21 4.99
C GLU A 27 -5.20 11.80 4.38
N VAL A 28 -4.05 11.13 4.46
CA VAL A 28 -3.88 9.73 4.02
C VAL A 28 -4.68 8.80 4.91
N ARG A 29 -4.64 8.97 6.24
CA ARG A 29 -5.46 8.17 7.18
C ARG A 29 -6.96 8.38 6.96
N ARG A 30 -7.38 9.64 6.79
CA ARG A 30 -8.80 10.03 6.63
C ARG A 30 -9.38 9.55 5.31
N ARG A 31 -8.63 9.67 4.22
CA ARG A 31 -9.11 9.33 2.86
C ARG A 31 -8.78 7.90 2.45
N GLY A 32 -7.79 7.26 3.06
CA GLY A 32 -7.28 5.96 2.64
C GLY A 32 -8.31 4.83 2.69
N THR A 33 -8.98 4.63 3.83
CA THR A 33 -10.02 3.58 3.96
C THR A 33 -11.17 3.76 2.96
N PRO A 34 -11.82 4.93 2.86
CA PRO A 34 -12.91 5.11 1.90
C PRO A 34 -12.47 4.90 0.45
N LEU A 35 -11.28 5.40 0.09
CA LEU A 35 -10.75 5.32 -1.25
C LEU A 35 -10.29 3.90 -1.62
N LEU A 36 -9.62 3.17 -0.72
CA LEU A 36 -9.22 1.78 -0.96
C LEU A 36 -10.44 0.85 -1.09
N ASN A 37 -11.53 1.16 -0.39
CA ASN A 37 -12.78 0.42 -0.57
C ASN A 37 -13.42 0.65 -1.94
N LEU A 38 -13.45 1.89 -2.42
CA LEU A 38 -13.88 2.21 -3.78
C LEU A 38 -12.96 1.54 -4.82
N GLN A 39 -11.64 1.58 -4.61
CA GLN A 39 -10.67 0.94 -5.47
C GLN A 39 -10.85 -0.58 -5.53
N GLY A 40 -11.06 -1.23 -4.37
CA GLY A 40 -11.35 -2.66 -4.31
C GLY A 40 -12.66 -3.04 -5.01
N TRP A 41 -13.67 -2.17 -4.97
CA TRP A 41 -14.87 -2.33 -5.78
C TRP A 41 -14.56 -2.24 -7.28
N CYS A 42 -13.81 -1.22 -7.69
CA CYS A 42 -13.38 -1.03 -9.07
C CYS A 42 -12.59 -2.23 -9.60
N TRP A 43 -11.62 -2.74 -8.86
CA TRP A 43 -10.92 -3.98 -9.21
C TRP A 43 -11.86 -5.18 -9.30
N GLY A 44 -12.87 -5.28 -8.42
CA GLY A 44 -13.91 -6.30 -8.53
C GLY A 44 -14.69 -6.21 -9.85
N ARG A 45 -15.05 -5.01 -10.30
CA ARG A 45 -15.70 -4.79 -11.60
C ARG A 45 -14.76 -5.14 -12.77
N ASP A 46 -13.51 -4.76 -12.65
CA ASP A 46 -12.44 -5.04 -13.61
C ASP A 46 -12.21 -6.55 -13.80
N ILE A 47 -12.35 -7.34 -12.72
CA ILE A 47 -12.28 -8.81 -12.73
C ILE A 47 -13.54 -9.44 -13.36
N CYS A 48 -14.72 -8.93 -13.00
CA CYS A 48 -16.02 -9.51 -13.41
C CYS A 48 -16.52 -9.01 -14.76
N ARG A 49 -15.73 -8.22 -15.47
CA ARG A 49 -16.10 -7.66 -16.78
C ARG A 49 -16.31 -8.78 -17.81
N ALA A 50 -17.42 -8.69 -18.54
CA ALA A 50 -17.83 -9.72 -19.50
C ALA A 50 -16.83 -9.90 -20.65
N GLN A 51 -16.15 -8.82 -21.06
CA GLN A 51 -15.15 -8.83 -22.13
C GLN A 51 -13.76 -9.29 -21.64
N GLY A 52 -13.67 -9.87 -20.45
CA GLY A 52 -12.43 -10.38 -19.87
C GLY A 52 -11.91 -9.57 -18.69
N ASN A 53 -11.00 -10.18 -17.95
CA ASN A 53 -10.44 -9.67 -16.70
C ASN A 53 -9.33 -8.64 -16.98
N LEU A 54 -9.55 -7.38 -16.59
CA LEU A 54 -8.61 -6.30 -16.87
C LEU A 54 -7.32 -6.37 -16.04
N LEU A 55 -7.32 -7.03 -14.87
CA LEU A 55 -6.08 -7.24 -14.14
C LEU A 55 -5.17 -8.18 -14.94
N LEU A 56 -5.73 -9.25 -15.51
CA LEU A 56 -4.96 -10.16 -16.37
C LEU A 56 -4.47 -9.44 -17.64
N ALA A 57 -5.31 -8.60 -18.25
CA ALA A 57 -4.92 -7.80 -19.41
C ALA A 57 -3.82 -6.76 -19.08
N HIS A 58 -3.78 -6.26 -17.83
CA HIS A 58 -2.71 -5.41 -17.32
C HIS A 58 -1.42 -6.21 -16.99
N GLY A 59 -1.43 -7.54 -17.11
CA GLY A 59 -0.26 -8.39 -16.88
C GLY A 59 -0.20 -9.07 -15.52
N PHE A 60 -1.27 -9.03 -14.72
CA PHE A 60 -1.33 -9.82 -13.50
C PHE A 60 -1.43 -11.32 -13.81
N GLU A 61 -0.79 -12.12 -12.96
CA GLU A 61 -1.06 -13.53 -12.82
C GLU A 61 -2.11 -13.76 -11.74
N ARG A 62 -3.04 -14.69 -11.97
CA ARG A 62 -4.06 -15.06 -10.98
C ARG A 62 -3.74 -16.41 -10.36
N HIS A 63 -3.61 -16.41 -9.04
CA HIS A 63 -3.45 -17.60 -8.23
C HIS A 63 -4.76 -17.85 -7.46
N ARG A 64 -5.28 -19.07 -7.55
CA ARG A 64 -6.54 -19.45 -6.87
C ARG A 64 -6.23 -20.34 -5.67
N PRO A 65 -7.06 -20.27 -4.60
CA PRO A 65 -6.98 -21.26 -3.54
C PRO A 65 -7.13 -22.67 -4.12
N PRO A 66 -6.48 -23.68 -3.51
CA PRO A 66 -6.65 -25.07 -3.89
C PRO A 66 -8.13 -25.48 -3.94
N LYS A 67 -8.48 -26.39 -4.85
CA LYS A 67 -9.86 -26.87 -5.02
C LYS A 67 -10.44 -27.30 -3.67
N GLY A 68 -11.64 -26.81 -3.35
CA GLY A 68 -12.35 -27.11 -2.11
C GLY A 68 -11.92 -26.30 -0.89
N LYS A 69 -10.93 -25.40 -1.00
CA LYS A 69 -10.58 -24.45 0.05
C LYS A 69 -11.25 -23.10 -0.20
N LEU A 70 -11.72 -22.48 0.88
CA LEU A 70 -12.19 -21.10 0.88
C LEU A 70 -10.98 -20.15 0.81
N GLY A 71 -11.23 -18.91 0.41
CA GLY A 71 -10.21 -17.86 0.36
C GLY A 71 -10.33 -16.93 -0.84
N SER A 72 -9.50 -15.90 -0.85
CA SER A 72 -9.41 -14.93 -1.93
C SER A 72 -8.44 -15.43 -3.02
N SER A 73 -8.75 -15.15 -4.29
CA SER A 73 -7.71 -15.26 -5.33
C SER A 73 -6.64 -14.17 -5.08
N ALA A 74 -5.38 -14.53 -5.23
CA ALA A 74 -4.28 -13.58 -5.27
C ALA A 74 -4.03 -13.17 -6.72
N TYR A 75 -3.89 -11.87 -6.98
CA TYR A 75 -3.42 -11.36 -8.26
C TYR A 75 -2.04 -10.76 -8.05
N SER A 76 -1.00 -11.35 -8.65
CA SER A 76 0.38 -10.87 -8.53
C SER A 76 0.87 -10.25 -9.85
N LEU A 77 1.58 -9.13 -9.76
CA LEU A 77 2.25 -8.50 -10.89
C LEU A 77 3.67 -8.12 -10.48
N LYS A 78 4.65 -8.62 -11.24
CA LYS A 78 6.02 -8.11 -11.20
C LYS A 78 6.06 -6.80 -11.98
N LEU A 79 6.50 -5.72 -11.34
CA LEU A 79 6.63 -4.42 -11.98
C LEU A 79 7.98 -4.32 -12.70
N ASP A 80 9.01 -4.90 -12.08
CA ASP A 80 10.35 -5.09 -12.63
C ASP A 80 11.10 -6.17 -11.82
N ALA A 81 12.43 -6.17 -11.88
CA ALA A 81 13.29 -7.13 -11.18
C ALA A 81 13.26 -6.98 -9.64
N THR A 82 12.93 -5.81 -9.11
CA THR A 82 13.02 -5.50 -7.68
C THR A 82 11.68 -5.21 -7.03
N ARG A 83 10.64 -4.91 -7.83
CA ARG A 83 9.34 -4.46 -7.34
C ARG A 83 8.20 -5.34 -7.80
N ALA A 84 7.24 -5.55 -6.91
CA ALA A 84 6.03 -6.29 -7.22
C ALA A 84 4.82 -5.82 -6.41
N VAL A 85 3.63 -6.18 -6.90
CA VAL A 85 2.36 -5.92 -6.23
C VAL A 85 1.52 -7.18 -6.18
N VAL A 86 0.83 -7.42 -5.06
CA VAL A 86 -0.17 -8.47 -4.91
C VAL A 86 -1.47 -7.89 -4.40
N LEU A 87 -2.58 -8.28 -5.04
CA LEU A 87 -3.93 -7.89 -4.67
C LEU A 87 -4.73 -9.10 -4.17
N TRP A 88 -5.47 -8.88 -3.09
CA TRP A 88 -6.50 -9.79 -2.60
C TRP A 88 -7.80 -9.03 -2.36
N GLY A 89 -8.89 -9.77 -2.11
CA GLY A 89 -10.14 -9.18 -1.64
C GLY A 89 -10.03 -8.48 -0.28
N PHE A 90 -8.98 -8.77 0.50
CA PHE A 90 -8.75 -8.23 1.83
C PHE A 90 -7.64 -7.16 1.92
N GLY A 91 -6.87 -6.91 0.85
CA GLY A 91 -5.81 -5.90 0.88
C GLY A 91 -4.85 -5.95 -0.30
N LEU A 92 -3.79 -5.16 -0.19
CA LEU A 92 -2.72 -5.03 -1.17
C LEU A 92 -1.36 -5.20 -0.47
N LEU A 93 -0.42 -5.91 -1.10
CA LEU A 93 0.99 -5.91 -0.71
C LEU A 93 1.80 -5.27 -1.84
N TYR A 94 2.70 -4.36 -1.50
CA TYR A 94 3.69 -3.80 -2.44
C TYR A 94 5.08 -4.08 -1.89
N SER A 95 5.94 -4.71 -2.68
CA SER A 95 7.31 -5.03 -2.30
C SER A 95 8.33 -4.28 -3.17
N ASP A 96 9.45 -3.94 -2.55
CA ASP A 96 10.65 -3.37 -3.16
C ASP A 96 11.86 -4.00 -2.45
N SER A 97 12.71 -4.73 -3.18
CA SER A 97 13.83 -5.47 -2.58
C SER A 97 14.83 -4.59 -1.82
N GLY A 98 14.87 -3.28 -2.08
CA GLY A 98 15.71 -2.32 -1.36
C GLY A 98 15.10 -1.81 -0.05
N HIS A 99 13.78 -1.96 0.15
CA HIS A 99 13.06 -1.35 1.27
C HIS A 99 12.18 -2.32 2.10
N GLY A 100 11.95 -3.54 1.60
CA GLY A 100 11.00 -4.49 2.20
C GLY A 100 9.64 -4.46 1.50
N ALA A 101 8.57 -4.78 2.24
CA ALA A 101 7.22 -4.71 1.70
C ALA A 101 6.26 -3.99 2.66
N VAL A 102 5.25 -3.34 2.08
CA VAL A 102 4.15 -2.72 2.80
C VAL A 102 2.85 -3.45 2.48
N TYR A 103 2.14 -3.85 3.53
CA TYR A 103 0.78 -4.36 3.44
C TYR A 103 -0.22 -3.25 3.77
N LEU A 104 -1.17 -3.05 2.87
CA LEU A 104 -2.30 -2.13 3.02
C LEU A 104 -3.58 -2.95 3.19
N PRO A 105 -4.07 -3.14 4.43
CA PRO A 105 -5.34 -3.80 4.65
C PRO A 105 -6.48 -2.96 4.08
N ARG A 106 -7.41 -3.62 3.38
CA ARG A 106 -8.62 -2.97 2.84
C ARG A 106 -9.47 -2.34 3.95
N CYS A 107 -9.57 -3.03 5.08
CA CYS A 107 -10.29 -2.56 6.25
C CYS A 107 -9.34 -1.76 7.16
N GLY A 108 -9.75 -0.55 7.53
CA GLY A 108 -9.04 0.30 8.50
C GLY A 108 -7.82 1.05 7.95
N PHE A 109 -7.29 0.70 6.78
CA PHE A 109 -6.16 1.38 6.13
C PHE A 109 -5.03 1.70 7.12
N THR A 110 -4.53 0.66 7.78
CA THR A 110 -3.39 0.76 8.70
C THR A 110 -2.21 0.08 8.04
N PRO A 111 -1.33 0.81 7.33
CA PRO A 111 -0.19 0.22 6.64
C PRO A 111 0.76 -0.45 7.62
N GLN A 112 1.29 -1.62 7.24
CA GLN A 112 2.22 -2.41 8.04
C GLN A 112 3.41 -2.83 7.20
N LEU A 113 4.58 -2.94 7.82
CA LEU A 113 5.80 -3.41 7.18
C LEU A 113 5.97 -4.91 7.35
N THR A 114 6.64 -5.54 6.39
CA THR A 114 7.24 -6.86 6.53
C THR A 114 8.58 -6.89 5.80
N SER A 115 9.52 -7.68 6.31
CA SER A 115 10.80 -7.94 5.65
C SER A 115 10.69 -8.99 4.54
N SER A 116 9.57 -9.71 4.48
CA SER A 116 9.31 -10.68 3.41
C SER A 116 9.00 -9.96 2.10
N VAL A 117 9.94 -10.00 1.16
CA VAL A 117 9.82 -9.37 -0.17
C VAL A 117 9.39 -10.36 -1.26
N GLU A 118 9.35 -11.65 -0.94
CA GLU A 118 8.91 -12.69 -1.86
C GLU A 118 7.43 -12.50 -2.21
N LEU A 119 7.09 -12.71 -3.48
CA LEU A 119 5.72 -12.64 -3.97
C LEU A 119 4.89 -13.80 -3.40
N PRO A 120 3.94 -13.55 -2.48
CA PRO A 120 3.15 -14.62 -1.91
C PRO A 120 2.11 -15.14 -2.91
N THR A 121 2.42 -16.22 -3.61
CA THR A 121 1.49 -16.89 -4.54
C THR A 121 0.56 -17.89 -3.85
N THR A 122 0.75 -18.14 -2.56
CA THR A 122 0.04 -19.17 -1.78
C THR A 122 -0.76 -18.64 -0.59
N ILE A 123 -0.95 -17.32 -0.53
CA ILE A 123 -1.74 -16.64 0.52
C ILE A 123 -3.16 -16.40 0.00
N TRP A 124 -4.14 -16.96 0.72
CA TRP A 124 -5.57 -16.90 0.38
C TRP A 124 -6.39 -16.18 1.46
N GLU A 125 -5.85 -16.05 2.67
CA GLU A 125 -6.50 -15.44 3.83
C GLU A 125 -5.54 -14.53 4.60
N MET A 126 -6.10 -13.55 5.34
CA MET A 126 -5.29 -12.61 6.13
C MET A 126 -4.40 -13.31 7.17
N ALA A 127 -4.86 -14.42 7.76
CA ALA A 127 -4.11 -15.16 8.77
C ALA A 127 -2.85 -15.84 8.22
N GLN A 128 -2.72 -15.95 6.90
CA GLN A 128 -1.56 -16.54 6.23
C GLN A 128 -0.50 -15.49 5.85
N LEU A 129 -0.78 -14.20 6.10
CA LEU A 129 0.19 -13.13 5.89
C LEU A 129 1.42 -13.35 6.76
N PRO A 130 2.64 -13.05 6.26
CA PRO A 130 3.82 -13.05 7.09
C PRO A 130 3.67 -12.06 8.24
N VAL A 131 4.57 -12.11 9.22
CA VAL A 131 4.54 -11.19 10.35
C VAL A 131 4.56 -9.74 9.84
N MET A 132 3.51 -9.01 10.17
CA MET A 132 3.29 -7.61 9.84
C MET A 132 3.56 -6.74 11.07
N GLN A 133 4.39 -5.72 10.93
CA GLN A 133 4.82 -4.88 12.04
C GLN A 133 4.51 -3.41 11.77
N LYS A 134 4.18 -2.68 12.85
CA LYS A 134 4.15 -1.21 12.79
C LYS A 134 5.59 -0.70 12.88
N PRO A 135 5.95 0.37 12.15
CA PRO A 135 7.27 0.97 12.28
C PRO A 135 7.50 1.47 13.71
N ALA A 136 8.64 1.13 14.29
CA ALA A 136 9.08 1.49 15.64
C ALA A 136 10.16 2.58 15.63
N SER A 137 10.90 2.73 14.53
CA SER A 137 11.98 3.71 14.38
C SER A 137 11.74 4.73 13.27
N ALA A 138 12.46 5.85 13.29
CA ALA A 138 12.43 6.83 12.20
C ALA A 138 12.88 6.23 10.85
N GLY A 139 13.81 5.26 10.86
CA GLY A 139 14.20 4.50 9.68
C GLY A 139 13.03 3.72 9.09
N GLU A 140 12.34 2.93 9.92
CA GLU A 140 11.18 2.15 9.49
C GLU A 140 10.01 3.03 9.04
N TRP A 141 9.78 4.17 9.70
CA TRP A 141 8.78 5.14 9.24
C TRP A 141 9.11 5.69 7.85
N ARG A 142 10.39 5.98 7.56
CA ARG A 142 10.81 6.37 6.22
C ARG A 142 10.58 5.25 5.21
N CYS A 143 10.95 4.00 5.52
CA CYS A 143 10.69 2.85 4.65
C CYS A 143 9.19 2.67 4.38
N LEU A 144 8.35 2.73 5.43
CA LEU A 144 6.90 2.63 5.29
C LEU A 144 6.35 3.73 4.37
N LEU A 145 6.76 4.98 4.55
CA LEU A 145 6.27 6.09 3.74
C LEU A 145 6.75 6.01 2.29
N THR A 146 7.97 5.52 2.04
CA THR A 146 8.49 5.23 0.70
C THR A 146 7.63 4.19 0.00
N LEU A 147 7.45 3.03 0.63
CA LEU A 147 6.69 1.91 0.07
C LEU A 147 5.21 2.28 -0.10
N LEU A 148 4.63 2.98 0.88
CA LEU A 148 3.26 3.47 0.82
C LEU A 148 3.10 4.43 -0.36
N SER A 149 3.95 5.46 -0.49
CA SER A 149 3.92 6.39 -1.61
C SER A 149 4.03 5.68 -2.96
N ALA A 150 4.94 4.71 -3.09
CA ALA A 150 5.10 3.91 -4.30
C ALA A 150 3.83 3.08 -4.62
N SER A 151 3.23 2.44 -3.61
CA SER A 151 2.00 1.68 -3.77
C SER A 151 0.82 2.55 -4.21
N LEU A 152 0.66 3.74 -3.63
CA LEU A 152 -0.41 4.68 -4.01
C LEU A 152 -0.20 5.24 -5.42
N THR A 153 1.04 5.53 -5.78
CA THR A 153 1.42 5.94 -7.15
C THR A 153 1.12 4.83 -8.15
N TRP A 154 1.37 3.57 -7.79
CA TRP A 154 1.03 2.42 -8.63
C TRP A 154 -0.48 2.30 -8.85
N ILE A 155 -1.30 2.43 -7.80
CA ILE A 155 -2.77 2.43 -7.93
C ILE A 155 -3.22 3.55 -8.87
N ALA A 156 -2.67 4.76 -8.72
CA ALA A 156 -2.96 5.88 -9.62
C ALA A 156 -2.59 5.58 -11.08
N GLY A 157 -1.45 4.91 -11.30
CA GLY A 157 -1.00 4.46 -12.62
C GLY A 157 -1.96 3.45 -13.25
N TYR A 158 -2.41 2.46 -12.48
CA TYR A 158 -3.42 1.50 -12.93
C TYR A 158 -4.72 2.18 -13.35
N GLU A 159 -5.22 3.15 -12.57
CA GLU A 159 -6.43 3.88 -12.93
C GLU A 159 -6.24 4.73 -14.20
N ARG A 160 -5.07 5.36 -14.39
CA ARG A 160 -4.75 6.05 -15.65
C ARG A 160 -4.73 5.08 -16.83
N TRP A 161 -4.19 3.88 -16.66
CA TRP A 161 -4.20 2.85 -17.69
C TRP A 161 -5.63 2.43 -18.06
N ILE A 162 -6.52 2.25 -17.08
CA ILE A 162 -7.94 1.95 -17.33
C ILE A 162 -8.58 3.06 -18.16
N MET A 163 -8.37 4.32 -17.78
CA MET A 163 -8.92 5.47 -18.50
C MET A 163 -8.41 5.56 -19.94
N ALA A 164 -7.12 5.27 -20.17
CA ALA A 164 -6.52 5.27 -21.49
C ALA A 164 -7.04 4.14 -22.40
N ASN A 165 -7.34 2.96 -21.84
CA ASN A 165 -7.72 1.78 -22.63
C ASN A 165 -9.24 1.61 -22.79
N LEU A 166 -10.05 2.10 -21.84
CA LEU A 166 -11.50 1.92 -21.84
C LEU A 166 -12.30 3.22 -21.84
N GLY A 167 -11.63 4.37 -21.71
CA GLY A 167 -12.28 5.66 -21.57
C GLY A 167 -12.93 5.88 -20.20
N SER A 168 -13.39 7.12 -19.99
CA SER A 168 -14.00 7.56 -18.72
C SER A 168 -15.33 6.87 -18.43
N GLU A 169 -16.13 6.57 -19.46
CA GLU A 169 -17.47 6.00 -19.33
C GLU A 169 -17.48 4.68 -18.56
N TYR A 170 -16.47 3.82 -18.80
CA TYR A 170 -16.36 2.56 -18.09
C TYR A 170 -16.24 2.76 -16.57
N ARG A 171 -15.32 3.62 -16.15
CA ARG A 171 -15.10 3.87 -14.72
C ARG A 171 -16.25 4.67 -14.11
N CYS A 172 -16.85 5.60 -14.85
CA CYS A 172 -18.07 6.30 -14.43
C CYS A 172 -19.20 5.33 -14.07
N ARG A 173 -19.46 4.31 -14.90
CA ARG A 173 -20.45 3.26 -14.59
C ARG A 173 -20.09 2.48 -13.34
N CYS A 174 -18.83 2.06 -13.20
CA CYS A 174 -18.37 1.34 -12.01
C CYS A 174 -18.60 2.16 -10.73
N VAL A 175 -18.29 3.45 -10.76
CA VAL A 175 -18.47 4.36 -9.62
C VAL A 175 -19.96 4.64 -9.37
N ALA A 176 -20.78 4.79 -10.40
CA ALA A 176 -22.22 5.02 -10.25
C ALA A 176 -22.94 3.86 -9.55
N GLU A 177 -22.48 2.62 -9.76
CA GLU A 177 -22.99 1.43 -9.08
C GLU A 177 -22.50 1.29 -7.62
N TRP A 178 -21.53 2.11 -7.19
CA TRP A 178 -21.01 2.08 -5.83
C TRP A 178 -21.98 2.76 -4.85
N LYS A 179 -22.65 1.95 -4.02
CA LYS A 179 -23.71 2.41 -3.12
C LYS A 179 -23.24 3.04 -1.80
N ARG A 180 -21.94 3.19 -1.55
CA ARG A 180 -21.44 3.76 -0.28
C ARG A 180 -21.30 5.27 -0.34
N ALA A 181 -21.14 5.89 0.83
CA ALA A 181 -21.13 7.35 1.03
C ALA A 181 -20.04 8.10 0.24
N VAL A 182 -18.96 7.42 -0.14
CA VAL A 182 -17.84 8.04 -0.87
C VAL A 182 -18.24 8.20 -2.33
N LYS A 183 -18.49 9.44 -2.74
CA LYS A 183 -18.77 9.80 -4.13
C LYS A 183 -17.59 10.60 -4.67
N LEU A 184 -16.61 9.90 -5.22
CA LEU A 184 -15.48 10.50 -5.92
C LEU A 184 -15.72 10.31 -7.43
N PRO A 185 -15.70 11.37 -8.25
CA PRO A 185 -15.81 11.24 -9.70
C PRO A 185 -14.74 10.31 -10.26
N ALA A 186 -15.08 9.53 -11.29
CA ALA A 186 -14.14 8.58 -11.92
C ALA A 186 -12.85 9.27 -12.40
N SER A 187 -12.96 10.48 -12.93
CA SER A 187 -11.83 11.30 -13.38
C SER A 187 -10.86 11.70 -12.26
N GLU A 188 -11.31 11.71 -11.00
CA GLU A 188 -10.52 12.17 -9.86
C GLU A 188 -9.86 11.04 -9.06
N ILE A 189 -10.19 9.77 -9.36
CA ILE A 189 -9.67 8.62 -8.59
C ILE A 189 -8.14 8.57 -8.67
N ALA A 190 -7.59 8.61 -9.89
CA ALA A 190 -6.14 8.54 -10.10
C ALA A 190 -5.41 9.72 -9.43
N GLU A 191 -5.92 10.94 -9.60
CA GLU A 191 -5.31 12.14 -9.04
C GLU A 191 -5.41 12.15 -7.51
N THR A 192 -6.52 11.68 -6.96
CA THR A 192 -6.66 11.55 -5.51
C THR A 192 -5.61 10.60 -4.93
N TRP A 193 -5.37 9.44 -5.57
CA TRP A 193 -4.30 8.53 -5.14
C TRP A 193 -2.92 9.20 -5.24
N GLN A 194 -2.68 9.94 -6.32
CA GLN A 194 -1.42 10.67 -6.53
C GLN A 194 -1.18 11.72 -5.43
N GLN A 195 -2.21 12.48 -5.05
CA GLN A 195 -2.12 13.44 -3.94
C GLN A 195 -1.77 12.77 -2.61
N LEU A 196 -2.36 11.60 -2.31
CA LEU A 196 -2.03 10.84 -1.12
C LEU A 196 -0.59 10.30 -1.15
N ALA A 197 -0.09 9.91 -2.33
CA ALA A 197 1.31 9.53 -2.50
C ALA A 197 2.26 10.71 -2.22
N VAL A 198 1.96 11.88 -2.77
CA VAL A 198 2.74 13.12 -2.54
C VAL A 198 2.79 13.47 -1.06
N ALA A 199 1.65 13.39 -0.35
CA ALA A 199 1.59 13.58 1.10
C ALA A 199 2.54 12.63 1.88
N CYS A 200 2.60 11.36 1.47
CA CYS A 200 3.53 10.40 2.08
C CYS A 200 5.00 10.79 1.82
N THR A 201 5.32 11.23 0.60
CA THR A 201 6.66 11.71 0.24
C THR A 201 7.07 12.93 1.04
N GLN A 202 6.19 13.94 1.15
CA GLN A 202 6.43 15.14 1.94
C GLN A 202 6.67 14.80 3.41
N ARG A 203 5.90 13.85 3.95
CA ARG A 203 6.08 13.39 5.33
C ARG A 203 7.42 12.70 5.54
N ARG A 204 7.86 11.85 4.60
CA ARG A 204 9.17 11.20 4.64
C ARG A 204 10.30 12.23 4.66
N GLN A 205 10.22 13.24 3.79
CA GLN A 205 11.20 14.33 3.72
C GLN A 205 11.25 15.13 5.03
N ALA A 206 10.08 15.40 5.64
CA ALA A 206 10.02 16.07 6.93
C ALA A 206 10.72 15.26 8.04
N ILE A 207 10.55 13.93 8.07
CA ILE A 207 11.28 13.06 9.01
C ILE A 207 12.79 13.16 8.77
N GLU A 208 13.25 13.14 7.52
CA GLU A 208 14.69 13.23 7.19
C GLU A 208 15.32 14.57 7.62
N GLN A 209 14.63 15.68 7.35
CA GLN A 209 15.10 17.01 7.71
C GLN A 209 15.19 17.22 9.22
N HIS A 210 14.30 16.59 9.99
CA HIS A 210 14.28 16.68 11.46
C HIS A 210 15.06 15.54 12.14
N ALA A 211 15.71 14.67 11.36
CA ALA A 211 16.48 13.53 11.84
C ALA A 211 18.02 13.67 11.71
N LEU A 212 18.55 14.81 11.26
CA LEU A 212 20.01 15.05 11.09
C LEU A 212 20.59 15.99 12.17
N PRO A 213 21.89 15.88 12.49
CA PRO A 213 22.56 14.75 13.13
C PRO A 213 22.97 15.11 14.57
N THR A 214 23.15 14.09 15.42
CA THR A 214 24.13 14.18 16.51
C THR A 214 25.52 14.29 15.88
N GLY A 215 25.92 15.52 15.56
CA GLY A 215 27.27 15.93 15.21
C GLY A 215 27.73 16.94 16.23
#